data_AF-A0AAD8NDF5-F1
#
_entry.id   AF-A0AAD8NDF5-F1
#
_cell.length_a   1.000
_cell.length_b   1.000
_cell.length_c   1.000
_cell.angle_alpha   90.00
_cell.angle_beta   90.00
_cell.angle_gamma   90.00
#
_symmetry.space_group_name_H-M   'P 1'
#
loop_
_entity.id
_entity.type
_entity.pdbx_description
1 polymer ?
#
loop_
_entity_poly.entity_id
_entity_poly.type
_entity_poly.pdbx_seq_one_letter_code
_entity_poly.pdbx_strand_id
1 'polypeptide(L)'
;MDELIPVAGDVCKSDIGIESNLAAEIAQMFDPNGNTGWSVTFVDWSEMKCHPRSFRAQDVTFDLLKTMTSIKTSVHITSDAKVSTRPCIWNGMNRPCFLFGRKFYSETLDNLMHMFSNYTSI
;
A
#
# COMPACT_ATOMS: atom_id res chain seq x y z
N MET A 1 1.35 0.74 19.63
CA MET A 1 0.91 -0.04 18.46
C MET A 1 0.65 0.99 17.39
N ASP A 2 1.58 1.06 16.47
CA ASP A 2 1.83 2.27 15.70
C ASP A 2 0.96 2.28 14.45
N GLU A 3 0.27 3.41 14.27
CA GLU A 3 -0.65 3.69 13.18
C GLU A 3 -0.07 3.27 11.82
N LEU A 4 -0.83 2.46 11.08
CA LEU A 4 -0.45 2.01 9.74
C LEU A 4 -0.91 3.07 8.71
N ILE A 5 -0.08 4.13 8.63
CA ILE A 5 -0.04 5.24 7.64
C ILE A 5 -1.06 6.38 7.89
N PRO A 6 -0.59 7.65 7.96
CA PRO A 6 -0.95 8.58 6.88
C PRO A 6 0.13 9.62 6.53
N VAL A 7 0.45 9.79 5.24
CA VAL A 7 1.09 11.03 4.71
C VAL A 7 0.05 12.17 4.57
N ALA A 8 -1.04 12.12 5.34
CA ALA A 8 -2.20 13.01 5.22
C ALA A 8 -2.67 13.59 6.57
N GLY A 9 -1.78 13.60 7.57
CA GLY A 9 -2.09 13.98 8.96
C GLY A 9 -2.68 15.39 9.15
N ASP A 10 -2.53 16.29 8.18
CA ASP A 10 -3.02 17.67 8.31
C ASP A 10 -4.22 18.02 7.40
N VAL A 11 -4.64 17.14 6.48
CA VAL A 11 -5.64 17.50 5.46
C VAL A 11 -7.02 16.91 5.73
N CYS A 12 -7.13 15.84 6.54
CA CYS A 12 -8.42 15.28 6.97
C CYS A 12 -8.33 14.65 8.36
N LYS A 13 -8.50 15.45 9.41
CA LYS A 13 -8.54 14.98 10.81
C LYS A 13 -9.81 14.18 11.16
N SER A 14 -10.81 14.10 10.29
CA SER A 14 -12.13 13.52 10.64
C SER A 14 -12.39 12.09 10.17
N ASP A 15 -11.67 11.56 9.17
CA ASP A 15 -12.12 10.33 8.48
C ASP A 15 -11.02 9.28 8.23
N ILE A 16 -9.95 9.29 9.02
CA ILE A 16 -8.95 8.21 9.00
C ILE A 16 -9.33 7.15 10.03
N GLY A 17 -10.18 6.22 9.59
CA GLY A 17 -10.07 4.79 9.95
C GLY A 17 -10.40 4.35 11.37
N ILE A 18 -11.65 4.50 11.81
CA ILE A 18 -12.17 3.71 12.95
C ILE A 18 -12.36 2.21 12.55
N GLU A 19 -12.44 1.88 11.26
CA GLU A 19 -12.66 0.50 10.79
C GLU A 19 -11.37 -0.35 10.54
N SER A 20 -10.17 0.23 10.56
CA SER A 20 -8.96 -0.43 10.00
C SER A 20 -8.12 -1.27 10.97
N ASN A 21 -8.42 -1.27 12.29
CA ASN A 21 -7.51 -1.88 13.27
C ASN A 21 -7.94 -3.26 13.77
N LEU A 22 -9.22 -3.63 13.63
CA LEU A 22 -9.74 -4.88 14.17
C LEU A 22 -9.02 -6.11 13.63
N ALA A 23 -8.78 -6.17 12.31
CA ALA A 23 -8.10 -7.31 11.70
C ALA A 23 -6.64 -7.44 12.16
N ALA A 24 -5.94 -6.31 12.33
CA ALA A 24 -4.56 -6.30 12.79
C ALA A 24 -4.44 -6.68 14.28
N GLU A 25 -5.41 -6.27 15.09
CA GLU A 25 -5.49 -6.57 16.51
C GLU A 25 -5.83 -8.04 16.75
N ILE A 26 -6.81 -8.59 16.01
CA ILE A 26 -7.12 -10.02 16.00
C ILE A 26 -5.88 -10.83 15.60
N ALA A 27 -5.21 -10.45 14.51
CA ALA A 27 -4.02 -11.17 14.05
C ALA A 27 -2.91 -11.18 15.13
N GLN A 28 -2.72 -10.08 15.87
CA GLN A 28 -1.75 -10.03 16.97
C GLN A 28 -2.13 -10.90 18.16
N MET A 29 -3.44 -11.03 18.47
CA MET A 29 -3.90 -11.89 19.55
C MET A 29 -3.69 -13.39 19.23
N PHE A 30 -3.89 -13.79 17.98
CA PHE A 30 -3.81 -15.20 17.57
C PHE A 30 -2.41 -15.64 17.13
N ASP A 31 -1.69 -14.78 16.40
CA ASP A 31 -0.33 -15.05 15.92
C ASP A 31 0.51 -13.76 15.93
N PRO A 32 1.08 -13.38 17.08
CA PRO A 32 1.85 -12.15 17.22
C PRO A 32 3.12 -12.12 16.35
N ASN A 33 3.61 -13.27 15.89
CA ASN A 33 4.81 -13.37 15.05
C ASN A 33 4.50 -13.62 13.56
N GLY A 34 3.25 -13.96 13.21
CA GLY A 34 2.83 -14.24 11.85
C GLY A 34 2.51 -13.00 11.01
N ASN A 35 2.45 -11.82 11.62
CA ASN A 35 2.19 -10.56 10.92
C ASN A 35 3.50 -9.81 10.65
N THR A 36 3.64 -9.29 9.43
CA THR A 36 4.76 -8.43 9.04
C THR A 36 4.67 -7.03 9.66
N GLY A 37 3.49 -6.65 10.19
CA GLY A 37 3.21 -5.34 10.74
C GLY A 37 3.05 -4.27 9.66
N TRP A 38 2.79 -4.68 8.41
CA TRP A 38 2.55 -3.78 7.27
C TRP A 38 1.55 -4.36 6.27
N SER A 39 0.85 -3.49 5.53
CA SER A 39 -0.13 -3.91 4.52
C SER A 39 0.53 -4.19 3.17
N VAL A 40 0.20 -5.34 2.58
CA VAL A 40 0.64 -5.74 1.23
C VAL A 40 -0.11 -5.03 0.09
N THR A 41 -0.93 -4.01 0.40
CA THR A 41 -1.67 -3.23 -0.60
C THR A 41 -1.02 -1.87 -0.80
N PHE A 42 -0.60 -1.58 -2.02
CA PHE A 42 -0.11 -0.27 -2.42
C PHE A 42 -1.25 0.76 -2.42
N VAL A 43 -0.98 1.90 -1.80
CA VAL A 43 -1.88 3.04 -1.71
C VAL A 43 -1.06 4.30 -1.97
N ASP A 44 -1.41 5.05 -3.02
CA ASP A 44 -0.69 6.27 -3.39
C ASP A 44 -1.24 7.49 -2.65
N TRP A 45 -0.43 8.06 -1.77
CA TRP A 45 -0.73 9.27 -1.01
C TRP A 45 0.06 10.50 -1.50
N SER A 46 0.71 10.42 -2.67
CA SER A 46 1.54 11.49 -3.23
C SER A 46 0.79 12.82 -3.42
N GLU A 47 -0.54 12.78 -3.61
CA GLU A 47 -1.36 13.98 -3.75
C GLU A 47 -1.64 14.70 -2.42
N MET A 48 -1.30 14.09 -1.27
CA MET A 48 -1.52 14.65 0.08
C MET A 48 -2.98 15.08 0.34
N LYS A 49 -3.94 14.41 -0.30
CA LYS A 49 -5.38 14.65 -0.13
C LYS A 49 -5.96 13.76 0.97
N CYS A 50 -7.20 14.06 1.34
CA CYS A 50 -8.05 13.28 2.24
C CYS A 50 -8.15 11.79 1.87
N HIS A 51 -8.11 11.52 0.58
CA HIS A 51 -8.20 10.19 0.02
C HIS A 51 -6.97 9.93 -0.84
N PRO A 52 -6.55 8.66 -0.93
CA PRO A 52 -5.46 8.29 -1.83
C PRO A 52 -5.79 8.66 -3.27
N ARG A 53 -4.74 8.95 -4.04
CA ARG A 53 -4.84 9.16 -5.48
C ARG A 53 -5.59 8.01 -6.13
N SER A 54 -6.48 8.36 -7.06
CA SER A 54 -7.16 7.38 -7.90
C SER A 54 -6.55 7.37 -9.29
N PHE A 55 -6.29 6.18 -9.81
CA PHE A 55 -5.66 5.97 -11.12
C PHE A 55 -6.72 5.87 -12.20
N ARG A 56 -6.63 6.72 -13.21
CA ARG A 56 -7.41 6.67 -14.45
C ARG A 56 -6.68 5.84 -15.50
N ALA A 57 -7.34 5.56 -16.62
CA ALA A 57 -6.76 4.74 -17.68
C ALA A 57 -5.36 5.23 -18.13
N GLN A 58 -5.20 6.55 -18.28
CA GLN A 58 -3.94 7.20 -18.67
C GLN A 58 -2.83 7.14 -17.61
N ASP A 59 -3.18 6.97 -16.34
CA ASP A 59 -2.19 6.87 -15.25
C ASP A 59 -1.58 5.45 -15.17
N VAL A 60 -2.33 4.45 -15.64
CA VAL A 60 -1.85 3.06 -15.68
C VAL A 60 -0.89 2.91 -16.86
N THR A 61 0.40 2.91 -16.54
CA THR A 61 1.51 2.73 -17.47
C THR A 61 2.47 1.66 -16.98
N PHE A 62 3.33 1.15 -17.87
CA PHE A 62 4.39 0.22 -17.47
C PHE A 62 5.34 0.84 -16.44
N ASP A 63 5.61 2.14 -16.56
CA ASP A 63 6.46 2.89 -15.62
C ASP A 63 5.83 2.99 -14.23
N LEU A 64 4.50 3.12 -14.13
CA LEU A 64 3.79 3.05 -12.86
C LEU A 64 4.02 1.69 -12.20
N LEU A 65 3.79 0.59 -12.94
CA LEU A 65 3.97 -0.77 -12.42
C LEU A 65 5.42 -1.04 -12.01
N LYS A 66 6.39 -0.58 -12.81
CA LYS A 66 7.82 -0.66 -12.50
C LYS A 66 8.16 0.11 -11.22
N THR A 67 7.60 1.31 -11.06
CA THR A 67 7.76 2.11 -9.84
C THR A 67 7.24 1.36 -8.63
N MET A 68 5.99 0.86 -8.69
CA MET A 68 5.37 0.10 -7.60
C MET A 68 6.16 -1.16 -7.22
N THR A 69 6.63 -1.93 -8.20
CA THR A 69 7.38 -3.19 -7.98
C THR A 69 8.82 -2.97 -7.52
N SER A 70 9.40 -1.79 -7.81
CA SER A 70 10.76 -1.44 -7.37
C SER A 70 10.86 -1.04 -5.89
N ILE A 71 9.73 -0.84 -5.21
CA ILE A 71 9.72 -0.48 -3.79
C ILE A 71 10.19 -1.68 -2.96
N LYS A 72 11.27 -1.49 -2.19
CA LYS A 72 11.87 -2.51 -1.32
C LYS A 72 11.68 -2.24 0.17
N THR A 73 11.17 -1.07 0.51
CA THR A 73 10.96 -0.63 1.89
C THR A 73 9.55 -0.08 2.05
N SER A 74 8.83 -0.53 3.08
CA SER A 74 7.56 0.04 3.48
C SER A 74 7.80 1.24 4.40
N VAL A 75 7.08 2.33 4.14
CA VAL A 75 7.11 3.53 4.97
C VAL A 75 5.84 3.57 5.80
N HIS A 76 6.03 3.73 7.10
CA HIS A 76 4.98 3.81 8.11
C HIS A 76 5.04 5.17 8.77
N ILE A 77 3.88 5.79 8.95
CA ILE A 77 3.75 7.03 9.70
C ILE A 77 2.80 6.75 10.84
N THR A 78 3.28 6.94 12.06
CA THR A 78 2.52 6.72 13.28
C THR A 78 1.70 7.97 13.62
N SER A 79 0.77 7.83 14.57
CA SER A 79 -0.09 8.92 15.07
C SER A 79 0.68 10.10 15.63
N ASP A 80 1.91 9.85 16.08
CA ASP A 80 2.81 10.86 16.59
C ASP A 80 3.64 11.52 15.48
N ALA A 81 3.21 11.38 14.22
CA ALA A 81 3.90 11.81 13.01
C ALA A 81 5.33 11.24 12.86
N LYS A 82 5.63 10.12 13.52
CA LYS A 82 6.93 9.46 13.43
C LYS A 82 6.99 8.60 12.18
N VAL A 83 8.00 8.84 11.34
CA VAL A 83 8.25 8.03 10.15
C VAL A 83 9.12 6.83 10.54
N SER A 84 8.63 5.62 10.27
CA SER A 84 9.35 4.35 10.43
C SER A 84 9.43 3.65 9.07
N THR A 85 10.64 3.27 8.67
CA THR A 85 10.88 2.55 7.41
C THR A 85 11.31 1.13 7.72
N ARG A 86 10.66 0.15 7.09
CA ARG A 86 10.99 -1.27 7.27
C ARG A 86 11.29 -1.94 5.93
N PRO A 87 12.30 -2.82 5.85
CA PRO A 87 12.52 -3.60 4.65
C PRO A 87 11.39 -4.62 4.46
N CYS A 88 10.98 -4.83 3.22
CA CYS A 88 9.92 -5.79 2.87
C CYS A 88 10.48 -7.22 2.85
N ILE A 89 10.64 -7.77 4.05
CA ILE A 89 11.15 -9.10 4.28
C ILE A 89 10.03 -9.95 4.86
N TRP A 90 9.80 -11.13 4.26
CA TRP A 90 8.89 -12.14 4.79
C TRP A 90 9.70 -13.40 5.07
N ASN A 91 9.68 -13.90 6.31
CA ASN A 91 10.41 -15.12 6.73
C ASN A 91 11.90 -15.09 6.31
N GLY A 92 12.56 -13.94 6.44
CA GLY A 92 13.98 -13.79 6.10
C GLY A 92 14.30 -13.65 4.61
N MET A 93 13.31 -13.68 3.72
CA MET A 93 13.50 -13.47 2.27
C MET A 93 12.95 -12.11 1.83
N ASN A 94 13.68 -11.43 0.95
CA ASN A 94 13.17 -10.23 0.27
C ASN A 94 11.95 -10.60 -0.57
N ARG A 95 10.84 -9.89 -0.36
CA ARG A 95 9.61 -10.01 -1.13
C ARG A 95 9.19 -8.64 -1.66
N PRO A 96 8.40 -8.58 -2.75
CA PRO A 96 7.75 -7.34 -3.14
C PRO A 96 6.96 -6.76 -1.97
N CYS A 97 7.07 -5.45 -1.73
CA CYS A 97 6.31 -4.77 -0.68
C CYS A 97 4.81 -4.77 -0.92
N PHE A 98 4.37 -4.88 -2.17
CA PHE A 98 2.96 -4.78 -2.50
C PHE A 98 2.58 -5.88 -3.48
N LEU A 99 1.51 -6.59 -3.12
CA LEU A 99 0.89 -7.64 -3.94
C LEU A 99 -0.40 -7.13 -4.59
N PHE A 100 -1.05 -6.16 -3.94
CA PHE A 100 -2.28 -5.55 -4.42
C PHE A 100 -2.10 -4.05 -4.57
N GLY A 101 -2.97 -3.41 -5.33
CA GLY A 101 -3.11 -1.95 -5.36
C GLY A 101 -4.59 -1.58 -5.34
N ARG A 102 -4.92 -0.38 -4.87
CA ARG A 102 -6.31 0.10 -4.81
C ARG A 102 -6.49 1.48 -5.42
N LYS A 103 -7.75 1.90 -5.55
CA LYS A 103 -8.20 3.19 -6.13
C LYS A 103 -7.99 3.29 -7.65
N PHE A 104 -8.11 2.16 -8.35
CA PHE A 104 -8.18 2.14 -9.81
C PHE A 104 -9.63 2.33 -10.27
N TYR A 105 -9.87 3.21 -11.24
CA TYR A 105 -11.18 3.33 -11.89
C TYR A 105 -11.46 2.11 -12.77
N SER A 106 -12.74 1.79 -13.01
CA SER A 106 -13.13 0.62 -13.83
C SER A 106 -12.54 0.64 -15.24
N GLU A 107 -12.38 1.83 -15.84
CA GLU A 107 -11.74 2.03 -17.15
C GLU A 107 -10.27 1.59 -17.24
N THR A 108 -9.60 1.41 -16.09
CA THR A 108 -8.20 0.96 -16.08
C THR A 108 -8.02 -0.52 -16.36
N LEU A 109 -9.10 -1.30 -16.28
CA LEU A 109 -9.05 -2.76 -16.34
C LEU A 109 -8.38 -3.25 -17.63
N ASP A 110 -8.76 -2.70 -18.78
CA ASP A 110 -8.23 -3.14 -20.07
C ASP A 110 -6.72 -2.91 -20.19
N ASN A 111 -6.24 -1.74 -19.72
CA ASN A 111 -4.81 -1.42 -19.69
C ASN A 111 -4.04 -2.37 -18.75
N LEU A 112 -4.59 -2.65 -17.56
CA LEU A 112 -4.00 -3.58 -16.61
C LEU A 112 -3.92 -5.00 -17.20
N MET A 113 -5.01 -5.50 -17.79
CA MET A 113 -5.05 -6.82 -18.42
C MET A 113 -4.04 -6.94 -19.56
N HIS A 114 -3.92 -5.90 -20.39
CA HIS A 114 -2.93 -5.87 -21.46
C HIS A 114 -1.48 -5.89 -20.92
N MET A 115 -1.19 -5.10 -19.88
CA MET A 115 0.14 -5.06 -19.26
C MET A 115 0.53 -6.38 -18.61
N PHE A 116 -0.37 -6.99 -17.84
CA PHE A 116 -0.08 -8.26 -17.16
C PHE A 116 0.08 -9.43 -18.14
N SER A 117 -0.62 -9.42 -19.27
CA SER A 117 -0.47 -10.43 -20.31
C SER A 117 0.93 -10.40 -20.96
N ASN A 118 1.52 -9.21 -21.10
CA ASN A 118 2.88 -9.05 -21.61
C ASN A 118 3.95 -9.33 -20.56
N TYR A 119 3.63 -9.14 -19.27
CA TYR A 119 4.60 -9.28 -18.16
C TYR A 119 4.93 -10.75 -17.83
N THR A 120 4.01 -11.69 -18.03
CA THR A 120 4.23 -13.13 -17.80
C THR A 120 4.99 -13.83 -18.93
N SER A 121 5.31 -13.13 -20.01
CA SER A 121 6.03 -13.66 -21.17
C SER A 121 7.55 -13.42 -21.13
N ILE A 122 8.07 -12.85 -20.03
CA ILE A 122 9.50 -12.58 -19.79
C ILE A 122 9.99 -13.38 -18.58
#